data_AF-A0A7C9TSP0-F1
#
_entry.id   AF-A0A7C9TSP0-F1
#
_cell.length_a   1.000
_cell.length_b   1.000
_cell.length_c   1.000
_cell.angle_alpha   90.00
_cell.angle_beta   90.00
_cell.angle_gamma   90.00
#
_symmetry.space_group_name_H-M   'P 1'
#
loop_
_entity.id
_entity.type
_entity.pdbx_description
1 polymer ?
#
loop_
_entity_poly.entity_id
_entity_poly.type
_entity_poly.pdbx_seq_one_letter_code
_entity_poly.pdbx_strand_id
1 'polypeptide(L)'
;MIMNPPDPPTPPTPPDPSEWLLDHLEINPNSTREGRRSLTRIEIFVLGWFVFNNKGRRYANMARDCKLTVPECRTAVMALVQEDIIRLS
;
A
#
# COMPACT_ATOMS: atom_id res chain seq x y z
N MET A 1 -10.05 -14.46 -50.49
CA MET A 1 -9.21 -13.77 -49.49
C MET A 1 -9.95 -13.83 -48.17
N ILE A 2 -9.45 -14.58 -47.18
CA ILE A 2 -10.06 -14.66 -45.85
C ILE A 2 -9.41 -13.56 -45.02
N MET A 3 -10.17 -12.50 -44.70
CA MET A 3 -9.74 -11.51 -43.73
C MET A 3 -9.83 -12.16 -42.35
N ASN A 4 -8.70 -12.37 -41.67
CA ASN A 4 -8.73 -12.74 -40.25
C ASN A 4 -9.41 -11.58 -39.49
N PRO A 5 -10.38 -11.88 -38.61
CA PRO A 5 -10.97 -10.85 -37.76
C PRO A 5 -9.85 -10.14 -36.96
N PRO A 6 -9.96 -8.83 -36.75
CA PRO A 6 -8.99 -8.10 -35.93
C PRO A 6 -8.97 -8.72 -34.52
N ASP A 7 -7.77 -8.94 -33.99
CA ASP A 7 -7.58 -9.35 -32.60
C ASP A 7 -8.34 -8.36 -31.69
N PRO A 8 -9.17 -8.82 -30.74
CA PRO A 8 -9.87 -7.92 -29.84
C PRO A 8 -8.86 -7.05 -29.08
N PRO A 9 -9.17 -5.77 -28.80
CA PRO A 9 -8.27 -4.92 -28.02
C PRO A 9 -7.98 -5.61 -26.68
N THR A 10 -6.70 -5.77 -26.37
CA THR A 10 -6.27 -6.38 -25.10
C THR A 10 -6.92 -5.61 -23.95
N PRO A 11 -7.62 -6.27 -23.01
CA PRO A 11 -8.21 -5.58 -21.88
C PRO A 11 -7.11 -4.83 -21.10
N PRO A 12 -7.42 -3.66 -20.51
CA PRO A 12 -6.45 -2.93 -19.68
C PRO A 12 -5.98 -3.86 -18.57
N THR A 13 -4.66 -3.95 -18.39
CA THR A 13 -4.07 -4.76 -17.32
C THR A 13 -4.71 -4.34 -15.99
N PRO A 14 -5.30 -5.28 -15.23
CA PRO A 14 -5.90 -4.92 -13.95
C PRO A 14 -4.84 -4.25 -13.07
N PRO A 15 -5.23 -3.25 -12.26
CA PRO A 15 -4.32 -2.64 -11.31
C PRO A 15 -3.75 -3.73 -10.40
N ASP A 16 -2.48 -3.62 -10.03
CA ASP A 16 -1.86 -4.62 -9.16
C ASP A 16 -2.70 -4.75 -7.88
N PRO A 17 -3.10 -5.97 -7.48
CA PRO A 17 -3.98 -6.16 -6.33
C PRO A 17 -3.40 -5.59 -5.03
N SER A 18 -2.06 -5.47 -4.94
CA SER A 18 -1.36 -4.88 -3.80
C SER A 18 -1.59 -3.36 -3.71
N GLU A 19 -1.79 -2.68 -4.84
CA GLU A 19 -2.09 -1.24 -4.88
C GLU A 19 -3.56 -0.97 -4.57
N TRP A 20 -4.48 -1.82 -5.03
CA TRP A 20 -5.89 -1.71 -4.65
C TRP A 20 -6.05 -1.84 -3.13
N LEU A 21 -5.37 -2.82 -2.50
CA LEU A 21 -5.41 -3.03 -1.06
C LEU A 21 -4.98 -1.79 -0.26
N LEU A 22 -3.95 -1.06 -0.71
CA LEU A 22 -3.44 0.14 -0.04
C LEU A 22 -4.48 1.25 0.11
N ASP A 23 -5.33 1.43 -0.90
CA ASP A 23 -6.39 2.44 -0.89
C ASP A 23 -7.49 2.11 0.13
N HIS A 24 -7.66 0.82 0.46
CA HIS A 24 -8.61 0.35 1.48
C HIS A 24 -7.97 0.21 2.86
N LEU A 25 -6.69 0.53 3.04
CA LEU A 25 -6.07 0.53 4.35
C LEU A 25 -6.37 1.84 5.10
N GLU A 26 -6.71 1.74 6.37
CA GLU A 26 -6.92 2.86 7.30
C GLU A 26 -6.12 2.68 8.59
N ILE A 27 -5.86 3.78 9.31
CA ILE A 27 -5.25 3.73 10.64
C ILE A 27 -6.32 3.22 11.62
N ASN A 28 -6.00 2.20 12.42
CA ASN A 28 -6.88 1.71 13.47
C ASN A 28 -6.75 2.61 14.72
N PRO A 29 -7.73 3.48 15.03
CA PRO A 29 -7.64 4.38 16.19
C PRO A 29 -7.74 3.64 17.52
N ASN A 30 -8.20 2.39 17.50
CA ASN A 30 -8.32 1.53 18.66
C ASN A 30 -7.10 0.62 18.83
N SER A 31 -6.03 0.83 18.05
CA SER A 31 -4.78 0.10 18.21
C SER A 31 -4.21 0.41 19.60
N THR A 32 -4.49 -0.45 20.58
CA THR A 32 -3.98 -0.37 21.94
C THR A 32 -2.60 -1.00 21.97
N ARG A 33 -1.63 -0.42 21.26
CA ARG A 33 -0.24 -0.90 21.23
C ARG A 33 0.41 -0.71 22.61
N GLU A 34 -0.01 -1.50 23.57
CA GLU A 34 0.57 -1.66 24.89
C GLU A 34 1.56 -2.82 24.81
N GLY A 35 2.87 -2.50 24.80
CA GLY A 35 3.91 -3.48 25.10
C GLY A 35 4.56 -4.27 23.94
N ARG A 36 4.33 -3.95 22.67
CA ARG A 36 5.01 -4.64 21.54
C ARG A 36 5.92 -3.68 20.78
N ARG A 37 7.22 -4.06 20.72
CA ARG A 37 8.38 -3.57 19.92
C ARG A 37 8.36 -2.08 19.56
N SER A 38 9.44 -1.32 19.68
CA SER A 38 9.42 0.05 19.11
C SER A 38 9.31 0.04 17.59
N LEU A 39 8.50 0.94 17.01
CA LEU A 39 8.48 1.17 15.57
C LEU A 39 9.87 1.52 15.07
N THR A 40 10.25 0.92 13.94
CA THR A 40 11.44 1.30 13.19
C THR A 40 11.22 2.65 12.52
N ARG A 41 12.32 3.31 12.17
CA ARG A 41 12.29 4.58 11.44
C ARG A 41 11.49 4.50 10.13
N ILE A 42 11.58 3.36 9.43
CA ILE A 42 10.87 3.11 8.18
C ILE A 42 9.35 3.03 8.44
N GLU A 43 8.93 2.25 9.43
CA GLU A 43 7.51 2.13 9.80
C GLU A 43 6.94 3.47 10.27
N ILE A 44 7.71 4.30 11.00
CA ILE A 44 7.29 5.66 11.39
C ILE A 44 7.07 6.55 10.16
N PHE A 45 7.98 6.54 9.19
CA PHE A 45 7.83 7.33 7.97
C PHE A 45 6.62 6.88 7.14
N VAL A 46 6.42 5.58 7.00
CA VAL A 46 5.27 4.99 6.29
C VAL A 46 3.96 5.33 6.99
N LEU A 47 3.91 5.19 8.32
CA LEU A 47 2.75 5.54 9.12
C LEU A 47 2.42 7.04 9.02
N GLY A 48 3.44 7.90 9.11
CA GLY A 48 3.28 9.33 8.92
C GLY A 48 2.73 9.67 7.54
N TRP A 49 3.27 9.06 6.47
CA TRP A 49 2.76 9.25 5.12
C TRP A 49 1.28 8.82 4.97
N PHE A 50 0.88 7.74 5.66
CA PHE A 50 -0.51 7.28 5.72
C PHE A 50 -1.47 8.30 6.35
N VAL A 51 -1.03 9.04 7.38
CA VAL A 51 -1.85 10.10 8.01
C VAL A 51 -2.17 11.23 7.03
N PHE A 52 -1.20 11.61 6.19
CA PHE A 52 -1.35 12.74 5.26
C PHE A 52 -2.01 12.36 3.92
N ASN A 53 -2.03 11.08 3.55
CA ASN A 53 -2.54 10.61 2.25
C ASN A 53 -3.67 9.61 2.42
N ASN A 54 -4.93 10.07 2.41
CA ASN A 54 -6.10 9.23 2.66
C ASN A 54 -6.73 8.60 1.40
N LYS A 55 -6.23 8.92 0.20
CA LYS A 55 -6.73 8.41 -1.09
C LYS A 55 -5.60 8.31 -2.12
N GLY A 56 -5.75 7.43 -3.11
CA GLY A 56 -4.79 7.20 -4.17
C GLY A 56 -3.46 6.65 -3.67
N ARG A 57 -3.50 5.81 -2.62
CA ARG A 57 -2.28 5.32 -1.97
C ARG A 57 -1.57 4.32 -2.89
N ARG A 58 -0.36 4.65 -3.32
CA ARG A 58 0.49 3.78 -4.15
C ARG A 58 1.85 3.58 -3.52
N TYR A 59 2.36 2.35 -3.53
CA TYR A 59 3.70 2.05 -3.02
C TYR A 59 4.78 2.88 -3.72
N ALA A 60 4.63 3.14 -5.02
CA ALA A 60 5.58 3.96 -5.78
C ALA A 60 5.63 5.41 -5.27
N ASN A 61 4.47 6.00 -4.94
CA ASN A 61 4.39 7.36 -4.41
C ASN A 61 4.97 7.42 -3.00
N MET A 62 4.61 6.46 -2.14
CA MET A 62 5.15 6.35 -0.79
C MET A 62 6.67 6.14 -0.79
N ALA A 63 7.18 5.24 -1.65
CA ALA A 63 8.61 5.00 -1.82
C ALA A 63 9.34 6.31 -2.21
N ARG A 64 8.81 7.04 -3.19
CA ARG A 64 9.37 8.33 -3.62
C ARG A 64 9.36 9.36 -2.48
N ASP A 65 8.22 9.53 -1.82
CA ASP A 65 8.01 10.60 -0.83
C ASP A 65 8.78 10.32 0.47
N CYS A 66 8.85 9.05 0.89
CA CYS A 66 9.62 8.61 2.05
C CYS A 66 11.10 8.37 1.75
N LYS A 67 11.54 8.48 0.48
CA LYS A 67 12.89 8.11 0.02
C LYS A 67 13.27 6.67 0.39
N LEU A 68 12.34 5.75 0.19
CA LEU A 68 12.46 4.32 0.42
C LEU A 68 12.30 3.56 -0.90
N THR A 69 12.58 2.26 -0.89
CA THR A 69 12.23 1.36 -1.98
C THR A 69 10.81 0.81 -1.80
N VAL A 70 10.17 0.42 -2.90
CA VAL A 70 8.85 -0.24 -2.87
C VAL A 70 8.82 -1.48 -1.96
N PRO A 71 9.83 -2.38 -1.98
CA PRO A 71 9.89 -3.51 -1.06
C PRO A 71 9.97 -3.11 0.43
N GLU A 72 10.70 -2.05 0.77
CA GLU A 72 10.78 -1.53 2.14
C GLU A 72 9.43 -0.99 2.60
N CYS A 73 8.76 -0.18 1.76
CA CYS A 73 7.42 0.31 2.03
C CYS A 73 6.43 -0.84 2.23
N ARG A 74 6.47 -1.87 1.37
CA ARG A 74 5.60 -3.04 1.48
C ARG A 74 5.83 -3.80 2.78
N THR A 75 7.09 -4.00 3.15
CA THR A 75 7.48 -4.68 4.39
C THR A 75 6.99 -3.91 5.60
N ALA A 76 7.17 -2.59 5.61
CA ALA A 76 6.70 -1.72 6.68
C ALA A 76 5.17 -1.69 6.79
N VAL A 77 4.44 -1.60 5.66
CA VAL A 77 2.97 -1.68 5.67
C VAL A 77 2.50 -3.03 6.22
N MET A 78 3.10 -4.15 5.80
CA MET A 78 2.74 -5.46 6.34
C MET A 78 3.02 -5.58 7.83
N ALA A 79 4.13 -5.02 8.32
CA ALA A 79 4.44 -5.00 9.75
C ALA A 79 3.40 -4.17 10.53
N LEU A 80 3.03 -2.99 10.04
CA LEU A 80 2.00 -2.14 10.64
C LEU A 80 0.61 -2.80 10.64
N VAL A 81 0.31 -3.62 9.63
CA VAL A 81 -0.92 -4.44 9.58
C VAL A 81 -0.88 -5.57 10.59
N GLN A 82 0.25 -6.27 10.73
CA GLN A 82 0.42 -7.33 11.73
C GLN A 82 0.31 -6.82 13.17
N GLU A 83 0.70 -5.56 13.40
CA GLU A 83 0.57 -4.91 14.70
C GLU A 83 -0.80 -4.25 14.93
N ASP A 84 -1.75 -4.46 14.02
CA ASP A 84 -3.11 -3.90 14.10
C ASP A 84 -3.14 -2.36 14.18
N ILE A 85 -2.11 -1.69 13.63
CA ILE A 85 -1.99 -0.22 13.57
C ILE A 85 -2.67 0.30 12.31
N ILE A 86 -2.51 -0.43 11.22
CA ILE A 86 -3.20 -0.20 9.95
C ILE A 86 -4.06 -1.43 9.68
N ARG A 87 -5.31 -1.25 9.24
CA ARG A 87 -6.22 -2.36 8.93
C ARG A 87 -6.94 -2.11 7.61
N LEU A 88 -7.55 -3.15 7.06
CA LEU A 88 -8.50 -2.99 5.97
C LEU A 88 -9.78 -2.35 6.50
N SER A 89 -10.24 -1.31 5.81
CA SER A 89 -11.52 -0.62 6.00
C SER A 89 -12.61 -1.29 5.18
#